data_AF-A0A814FAS7-F1
#
_entry.id   AF-A0A814FAS7-F1
#
_cell.length_a   1.000
_cell.length_b   1.000
_cell.length_c   1.000
_cell.angle_alpha   90.00
_cell.angle_beta   90.00
_cell.angle_gamma   90.00
#
_symmetry.space_group_name_H-M   'P 1'
#
loop_
_entity.id
_entity.type
_entity.pdbx_description
1 polymer ?
#
loop_
_entity_poly.entity_id
_entity_poly.type
_entity_poly.pdbx_seq_one_letter_code
_entity_poly.pdbx_strand_id
1 'polypeptide(L)'
;MGPTSTDRAVLKLERAARANVLFGPSTVTYSTTTSTTSTSTTGTSSTSTTTTTTTTTTATTTTTTTTTTTTTTITTTTTTTTTTTTTTTTTMTTTTTTTSITTTTTTTTTTTTATTTTATTSTTTTTTTTTTSTTTTTTTTTTTTTTTTTTTTTTSTTTTTTQTTITFTPVGIYALNIPTCATWNQTGAKMAGNVNGTLGSDLGSLSSPVSIFVDNDEVLYIADRDNNRITKYPPNATVGILVAGNGTAGNDPSLLNGVKGVAIDQYGSIIVADSNNYRIQKFLINSTVGITLASNSSINPLGQMRDLHIDVNNNIYITDSDNNVISKYIPYASQGVVLAGGSPAGSAANQLSTPFGNFIDANGTLYVADDGNARVLKYLSGSMNGTLVAGITSNPGSNLTQLSGPISIIVDNNGYIYIADSGNSRIMKWTTDYSVGGVCVMACTGTSGTALNQLHGPRDLKFDRYGNIYVTDQGNHRIMKYNIILPTSPCPSSG
;
A
#
# COMPACT_ATOMS: atom_id res chain seq x y z
N MET A 1 4.82 -27.19 -12.37
CA MET A 1 4.85 -26.62 -11.01
C MET A 1 4.70 -25.11 -11.17
N GLY A 2 3.56 -24.56 -10.78
CA GLY A 2 3.34 -23.10 -10.88
C GLY A 2 4.16 -22.37 -9.80
N PRO A 3 4.49 -21.09 -10.02
CA PRO A 3 5.17 -20.29 -9.00
C PRO A 3 4.32 -20.26 -7.73
N THR A 4 4.98 -20.42 -6.59
CA THR A 4 4.37 -20.47 -5.26
C THR A 4 3.68 -19.13 -4.94
N SER A 5 2.79 -19.08 -3.95
CA SER A 5 2.18 -17.81 -3.50
C SER A 5 3.23 -16.77 -3.08
N THR A 6 4.37 -17.25 -2.60
CA THR A 6 5.57 -16.49 -2.24
C THR A 6 6.21 -15.84 -3.48
N ASP A 7 6.40 -16.58 -4.58
CA ASP A 7 6.95 -16.05 -5.83
C ASP A 7 6.07 -14.95 -6.44
N ARG A 8 4.74 -15.09 -6.34
CA ARG A 8 3.80 -14.06 -6.82
C ARG A 8 3.81 -12.80 -5.95
N ALA A 9 4.10 -12.92 -4.66
CA ALA A 9 4.21 -11.78 -3.74
C ALA A 9 5.52 -11.01 -3.99
N VAL A 10 6.64 -11.72 -4.14
CA VAL A 10 7.95 -11.11 -4.47
C VAL A 10 7.89 -10.37 -5.81
N LEU A 11 7.32 -10.97 -6.86
CA LEU A 11 7.16 -10.31 -8.16
C LEU A 11 6.21 -9.10 -8.12
N LYS A 12 5.20 -9.10 -7.24
CA LYS A 12 4.28 -7.96 -7.04
C LYS A 12 4.97 -6.81 -6.30
N LEU A 13 5.89 -7.10 -5.38
CA LEU A 13 6.59 -6.10 -4.56
C LEU A 13 7.87 -5.54 -5.22
N GLU A 14 8.61 -6.31 -6.02
CA GLU A 14 9.67 -5.76 -6.88
C GLU A 14 9.15 -4.71 -7.88
N ARG A 15 7.84 -4.75 -8.15
CA ARG A 15 7.13 -3.80 -9.01
C ARG A 15 6.56 -2.61 -8.24
N ALA A 16 6.21 -2.80 -6.95
CA ALA A 16 5.89 -1.72 -6.01
C ALA A 16 7.08 -0.77 -5.79
N ALA A 17 8.30 -1.32 -5.70
CA ALA A 17 9.56 -0.58 -5.63
C ALA A 17 9.76 0.45 -6.78
N ARG A 18 9.05 0.27 -7.90
CA ARG A 18 9.20 1.07 -9.12
C ARG A 18 8.21 2.25 -9.22
N ALA A 19 7.18 2.34 -8.39
CA ALA A 19 5.94 3.07 -8.71
C ALA A 19 5.74 4.47 -8.05
N ASN A 20 6.77 5.32 -7.88
CA ASN A 20 6.76 6.53 -6.99
C ASN A 20 5.73 6.52 -5.86
N VAL A 21 6.02 5.78 -4.82
CA VAL A 21 5.63 6.25 -3.51
C VAL A 21 6.92 6.28 -2.73
N LEU A 22 7.30 7.49 -2.28
CA LEU A 22 8.26 7.67 -1.19
C LEU A 22 7.85 6.67 -0.11
N PHE A 23 8.58 5.57 0.02
CA PHE A 23 8.11 4.51 0.89
C PHE A 23 8.21 5.00 2.34
N GLY A 24 7.10 4.90 3.09
CA GLY A 24 7.17 4.62 4.52
C GLY A 24 7.41 3.13 4.75
N PRO A 25 7.77 2.70 5.97
CA PRO A 25 7.93 1.28 6.26
C PRO A 25 6.64 0.52 5.91
N SER A 26 6.78 -0.48 5.05
CA SER A 26 5.66 -1.33 4.62
C SER A 26 5.84 -2.72 5.23
N THR A 27 4.82 -3.18 5.95
CA THR A 27 4.83 -4.47 6.63
C THR A 27 3.78 -5.37 5.99
N VAL A 28 4.18 -6.56 5.57
CA VAL A 28 3.25 -7.59 5.08
C VAL A 28 3.37 -8.81 5.98
N THR A 29 2.23 -9.25 6.52
CA THR A 29 2.16 -10.38 7.45
C THR A 29 1.33 -11.50 6.85
N TYR A 30 1.86 -12.72 6.89
CA TYR A 30 1.14 -13.94 6.51
C TYR A 30 1.18 -14.94 7.67
N SER A 31 0.10 -15.69 7.84
CA SER A 31 -0.01 -16.74 8.86
C SER A 31 -0.52 -18.04 8.24
N THR A 32 0.05 -19.16 8.71
CA THR A 32 -0.41 -20.51 8.40
C THR A 32 -0.49 -21.31 9.69
N THR A 33 -1.60 -22.03 9.87
CA THR A 33 -1.84 -22.87 11.05
C THR A 33 -2.10 -24.31 10.62
N THR A 34 -1.39 -25.25 11.24
CA THR A 34 -1.59 -26.69 11.05
C THR A 34 -1.81 -27.36 12.39
N SER A 35 -2.78 -28.27 12.48
CA SER A 35 -3.11 -29.00 13.69
C SER A 35 -3.15 -30.50 13.40
N THR A 36 -2.53 -31.29 14.27
CA THR A 36 -2.50 -32.76 14.19
C THR A 36 -2.85 -33.35 15.55
N THR A 37 -3.78 -34.30 15.57
CA THR A 37 -4.22 -35.01 16.79
C THR A 37 -3.94 -36.50 16.65
N SER A 38 -3.38 -37.09 17.69
CA SER A 38 -3.16 -38.54 17.79
C SER A 38 -3.72 -39.07 19.11
N THR A 39 -4.35 -40.25 19.05
CA THR A 39 -4.95 -40.91 20.21
C THR A 39 -4.45 -42.34 20.28
N SER A 40 -4.01 -42.77 21.45
CA SER A 40 -3.64 -44.16 21.72
C SER A 40 -4.34 -44.67 22.98
N THR A 41 -4.78 -45.93 22.95
CA THR A 41 -5.46 -46.58 24.07
C THR A 41 -4.81 -47.92 24.34
N THR A 42 -4.43 -48.17 25.59
CA THR A 42 -3.86 -49.44 26.05
C THR A 42 -4.67 -49.95 27.24
N GLY A 43 -5.00 -51.25 27.24
CA GLY A 43 -5.77 -51.88 28.32
C GLY A 43 -5.06 -53.11 28.87
N THR A 44 -5.14 -53.30 30.18
CA THR A 44 -4.70 -54.51 30.87
C THR A 44 -5.79 -54.98 31.82
N SER A 45 -6.01 -56.29 31.90
CA SER A 45 -6.99 -56.89 32.81
C SER A 45 -6.31 -57.97 33.65
N SER A 46 -6.60 -57.97 34.95
CA SER A 46 -6.13 -59.00 35.88
C SER A 46 -7.31 -59.52 36.68
N THR A 47 -7.42 -60.85 36.75
CA THR A 47 -8.48 -61.54 37.49
C THR A 47 -7.85 -62.40 38.58
N SER A 48 -8.34 -62.25 39.80
CA SER A 48 -7.98 -63.10 40.93
C SER A 48 -9.24 -63.76 41.47
N THR A 49 -9.18 -65.08 41.65
CA THR A 49 -10.28 -65.87 42.18
C THR A 49 -9.81 -66.56 43.46
N THR A 50 -10.56 -66.36 44.54
CA THR A 50 -10.33 -67.02 45.82
C THR A 50 -11.55 -67.85 46.15
N THR A 51 -11.33 -69.14 46.39
CA THR A 51 -12.39 -70.09 46.78
C THR A 51 -12.12 -70.59 48.18
N THR A 52 -13.10 -70.42 49.07
CA THR A 52 -13.04 -70.91 50.44
C THR A 52 -14.18 -71.89 50.65
N THR A 53 -13.85 -73.10 51.13
CA THR A 53 -14.81 -74.16 51.42
C THR A 53 -14.82 -74.44 52.92
N THR A 54 -16.00 -74.37 53.53
CA THR A 54 -16.17 -74.62 54.97
C THR A 54 -17.27 -75.65 55.16
N THR A 55 -17.01 -76.64 56.03
CA THR A 55 -17.93 -77.75 56.33
C THR A 55 -18.44 -77.60 57.75
N THR A 56 -19.76 -77.46 57.92
CA THR A 56 -20.39 -77.28 59.24
C THR A 56 -21.70 -78.05 59.29
N THR A 57 -22.03 -78.63 60.44
CA THR A 57 -23.29 -79.37 60.70
C THR A 57 -24.39 -78.42 61.13
N THR A 58 -25.32 -78.08 60.23
CA THR A 58 -26.78 -77.80 60.41
C THR A 58 -27.36 -77.35 59.04
N ALA A 59 -28.69 -77.44 58.87
CA ALA A 59 -29.40 -77.62 57.59
C ALA A 59 -29.79 -76.34 56.80
N THR A 60 -30.23 -76.59 55.55
CA THR A 60 -30.85 -75.76 54.47
C THR A 60 -29.93 -75.22 53.37
N THR A 61 -30.39 -75.30 52.11
CA THR A 61 -29.66 -74.93 50.88
C THR A 61 -30.15 -73.60 50.32
N THR A 62 -29.24 -72.64 50.12
CA THR A 62 -29.49 -71.34 49.48
C THR A 62 -28.29 -70.98 48.60
N THR A 63 -28.51 -70.38 47.43
CA THR A 63 -27.44 -69.76 46.62
C THR A 63 -27.67 -68.25 46.57
N THR A 64 -26.64 -67.46 46.83
CA THR A 64 -26.72 -65.99 46.76
C THR A 64 -25.50 -65.47 46.00
N THR A 65 -25.75 -64.60 45.03
CA THR A 65 -24.71 -63.91 44.26
C THR A 65 -24.83 -62.42 44.49
N THR A 66 -23.72 -61.76 44.82
CA THR A 66 -23.66 -60.30 44.96
C THR A 66 -22.50 -59.79 44.12
N THR A 67 -22.76 -58.79 43.28
CA THR A 67 -21.74 -58.12 42.47
C THR A 67 -21.67 -56.65 42.86
N THR A 68 -20.46 -56.19 43.17
CA THR A 68 -20.17 -54.78 43.43
C THR A 68 -19.15 -54.30 42.42
N THR A 69 -19.42 -53.16 41.77
CA THR A 69 -18.49 -52.55 40.82
C THR A 69 -18.11 -51.16 41.31
N THR A 70 -16.82 -50.84 41.27
CA THR A 70 -16.29 -49.52 41.60
C THR A 70 -15.39 -49.04 40.46
N THR A 71 -15.64 -47.83 39.98
CA THR A 71 -14.87 -47.21 38.91
C THR A 71 -14.17 -45.98 39.44
N THR A 72 -12.87 -45.86 39.16
CA THR A 72 -12.07 -44.68 39.47
C THR A 72 -11.44 -44.16 38.19
N THR A 73 -11.64 -42.88 37.89
CA THR A 73 -11.06 -42.22 36.72
C THR A 73 -10.16 -41.10 37.19
N ILE A 74 -8.94 -41.08 36.67
CA ILE A 74 -7.97 -40.02 36.91
C ILE A 74 -7.57 -39.46 35.54
N THR A 75 -7.74 -38.15 35.37
CA THR A 75 -7.30 -37.43 34.17
C THR A 75 -6.18 -36.48 34.54
N THR A 76 -5.07 -36.56 33.80
CA THR A 76 -3.95 -35.64 33.90
C THR A 76 -3.76 -34.95 32.57
N THR A 77 -3.61 -33.63 32.59
CA THR A 77 -3.39 -32.83 31.38
C THR A 77 -2.10 -32.05 31.53
N THR A 78 -1.23 -32.13 30.52
CA THR A 78 0.01 -31.37 30.46
C THR A 78 0.04 -30.59 29.14
N THR A 79 0.26 -29.29 29.24
CA THR A 79 0.38 -28.39 28.08
C THR A 79 1.80 -27.86 28.02
N THR A 80 2.46 -28.05 26.89
CA THR A 80 3.79 -27.47 26.62
C THR A 80 3.68 -26.54 25.41
N THR A 81 4.13 -25.30 25.58
CA THR A 81 4.18 -24.30 24.51
C THR A 81 5.64 -23.93 24.26
N THR A 82 6.08 -24.08 23.01
CA THR A 82 7.41 -23.65 22.57
C THR A 82 7.26 -22.59 21.48
N THR A 83 7.86 -21.43 21.69
CA THR A 83 7.89 -20.33 20.71
C THR A 83 9.32 -20.14 20.23
N THR A 84 9.53 -20.23 18.93
CA THR A 84 10.83 -19.93 18.30
C THR A 84 10.66 -18.73 17.37
N THR A 85 11.48 -17.70 17.56
CA THR A 85 11.50 -16.51 16.70
C THR A 85 12.85 -16.45 15.99
N THR A 86 12.83 -16.41 14.66
CA THR A 86 14.02 -16.19 13.83
C THR A 86 13.87 -14.88 13.08
N THR A 87 14.85 -13.99 13.24
CA THR A 87 14.91 -12.71 12.52
C THR A 87 16.12 -12.74 11.59
N THR A 88 15.88 -12.47 10.31
CA THR A 88 16.93 -12.34 9.30
C THR A 88 16.80 -10.98 8.62
N THR A 89 17.85 -10.17 8.72
CA THR A 89 17.93 -8.89 8.02
C THR A 89 18.90 -9.03 6.87
N THR A 90 18.40 -8.84 5.65
CA THR A 90 19.24 -8.76 4.45
C THR A 90 19.33 -7.32 4.02
N THR A 91 20.54 -6.79 4.04
CA THR A 91 20.83 -5.44 3.55
C THR A 91 21.37 -5.56 2.14
N MET A 92 20.61 -5.07 1.17
CA MET A 92 21.09 -4.93 -0.21
C MET A 92 21.63 -3.52 -0.40
N THR A 93 22.92 -3.45 -0.71
CA THR A 93 23.61 -2.20 -1.01
C THR A 93 23.95 -2.17 -2.50
N THR A 94 23.38 -1.20 -3.20
CA THR A 94 23.85 -0.81 -4.53
C THR A 94 24.65 0.50 -4.39
N THR A 95 25.33 0.93 -5.45
CA THR A 95 26.17 2.13 -5.44
C THR A 95 25.42 3.42 -5.04
N THR A 96 24.07 3.42 -5.09
CA THR A 96 23.23 4.61 -4.84
C THR A 96 22.00 4.38 -3.95
N THR A 97 21.71 3.14 -3.50
CA THR A 97 20.55 2.84 -2.64
C THR A 97 20.88 1.73 -1.65
N THR A 98 20.46 1.90 -0.39
CA THR A 98 20.41 0.80 0.60
C THR A 98 18.95 0.44 0.84
N THR A 99 18.58 -0.83 0.63
CA THR A 99 17.27 -1.36 1.02
C THR A 99 17.50 -2.47 2.02
N SER A 100 16.98 -2.30 3.23
CA SER A 100 17.00 -3.35 4.25
C SER A 100 15.66 -4.06 4.25
N ILE A 101 15.72 -5.37 3.99
CA ILE A 101 14.58 -6.27 4.10
C ILE A 101 14.77 -7.03 5.40
N THR A 102 13.85 -6.83 6.35
CA THR A 102 13.83 -7.61 7.59
C THR A 102 12.71 -8.64 7.49
N THR A 103 13.07 -9.92 7.54
CA THR A 103 12.12 -11.02 7.63
C THR A 103 12.14 -11.57 9.04
N THR A 104 11.00 -11.49 9.73
CA THR A 104 10.80 -12.07 11.06
C THR A 104 9.84 -13.23 10.93
N THR A 105 10.30 -14.43 11.24
CA THR A 105 9.46 -15.64 11.27
C THR A 105 9.31 -16.10 12.71
N THR A 106 8.08 -16.11 13.20
CA THR A 106 7.70 -16.62 14.51
C THR A 106 6.93 -17.92 14.34
N THR A 107 7.46 -19.02 14.87
CA THR A 107 6.79 -20.31 14.90
C THR A 107 6.45 -20.67 16.34
N THR A 108 5.16 -20.79 16.63
CA THR A 108 4.64 -21.23 17.93
C THR A 108 4.08 -22.63 17.79
N THR A 109 4.64 -23.57 18.56
CA THR A 109 4.15 -24.95 18.65
C THR A 109 3.59 -25.19 20.04
N THR A 110 2.31 -25.53 20.12
CA THR A 110 1.63 -25.89 21.35
C THR A 110 1.22 -27.35 21.28
N THR A 111 1.74 -28.17 22.19
CA THR A 111 1.36 -29.57 22.35
C THR A 111 0.63 -29.76 23.67
N THR A 112 -0.62 -30.20 23.59
CA THR A 112 -1.43 -30.56 24.75
C THR A 112 -1.59 -32.07 24.77
N THR A 113 -1.13 -32.72 25.83
CA THR A 113 -1.29 -34.16 26.04
C THR A 113 -2.18 -34.39 27.25
N ALA A 114 -3.28 -35.08 27.04
CA ALA A 114 -4.20 -35.50 28.08
C ALA A 114 -4.13 -37.04 28.22
N THR A 115 -3.82 -37.51 29.42
CA THR A 115 -3.79 -38.93 29.75
C THR A 115 -4.89 -39.21 30.75
N THR A 116 -5.86 -40.04 30.35
CA THR A 116 -6.96 -40.50 31.18
C THR A 116 -6.76 -41.97 31.49
N THR A 117 -6.65 -42.31 32.78
CA THR A 117 -6.63 -43.69 33.25
C THR A 117 -7.91 -44.00 33.99
N THR A 118 -8.65 -45.00 33.51
CA THR A 118 -9.86 -45.51 34.14
C THR A 118 -9.59 -46.92 34.64
N ALA A 119 -9.72 -47.12 35.95
CA ALA A 119 -9.68 -48.43 36.57
C ALA A 119 -11.09 -48.82 37.01
N THR A 120 -11.58 -49.93 36.48
CA THR A 120 -12.88 -50.52 36.85
C THR A 120 -12.61 -51.84 37.54
N THR A 121 -12.97 -51.93 38.82
CA THR A 121 -12.87 -53.17 39.60
C THR A 121 -14.28 -53.71 39.83
N SER A 122 -14.51 -54.93 39.39
CA SER A 122 -15.75 -55.66 39.63
C SER A 122 -15.44 -56.88 40.51
N THR A 123 -16.15 -56.99 41.62
CA THR A 123 -16.04 -58.12 42.54
C THR A 123 -17.36 -58.86 42.57
N THR A 124 -17.34 -60.12 42.14
CA THR A 124 -18.49 -61.01 42.18
C THR A 124 -18.23 -62.09 43.22
N THR A 125 -19.09 -62.16 44.23
CA THR A 125 -19.06 -63.23 45.23
C THR A 125 -20.28 -64.12 45.00
N THR A 126 -20.01 -65.40 44.73
CA THR A 126 -21.01 -66.45 44.57
C THR A 126 -20.86 -67.45 45.69
N THR A 127 -21.88 -67.55 46.54
CA THR A 127 -21.93 -68.55 47.61
C THR A 127 -22.91 -69.63 47.22
N THR A 128 -22.40 -70.86 47.05
CA THR A 128 -23.19 -72.04 46.72
C THR A 128 -23.12 -73.02 47.88
N THR A 129 -24.28 -73.37 48.44
CA THR A 129 -24.40 -74.35 49.51
C THR A 129 -25.03 -75.61 48.94
N THR A 130 -24.41 -76.79 49.11
CA THR A 130 -24.93 -78.06 48.60
C THR A 130 -25.09 -79.07 49.73
N THR A 131 -26.24 -79.73 49.78
CA THR A 131 -26.61 -80.70 50.83
C THR A 131 -26.88 -82.06 50.22
N THR A 132 -26.24 -83.14 50.71
CA THR A 132 -26.44 -84.51 50.19
C THR A 132 -27.15 -85.37 51.24
N SER A 133 -28.23 -86.06 50.85
CA SER A 133 -29.29 -86.54 51.78
C SER A 133 -29.01 -87.84 52.56
N THR A 134 -27.87 -88.50 52.41
CA THR A 134 -27.65 -89.85 52.99
C THR A 134 -26.73 -89.87 54.22
N THR A 135 -26.10 -88.74 54.58
CA THR A 135 -25.34 -88.55 55.83
C THR A 135 -25.18 -87.04 56.00
N THR A 136 -25.80 -86.43 57.02
CA THR A 136 -26.00 -84.96 57.13
C THR A 136 -24.69 -84.16 57.07
N THR A 137 -24.23 -83.83 55.87
CA THR A 137 -23.02 -83.03 55.58
C THR A 137 -23.40 -81.95 54.59
N THR A 138 -23.25 -80.69 55.00
CA THR A 138 -23.46 -79.51 54.15
C THR A 138 -22.11 -78.94 53.75
N THR A 139 -21.90 -78.73 52.45
CA THR A 139 -20.69 -78.07 51.93
C THR A 139 -21.06 -76.68 51.44
N THR A 140 -20.48 -75.65 52.05
CA THR A 140 -20.61 -74.27 51.56
C THR A 140 -19.34 -73.91 50.81
N THR A 141 -19.49 -73.54 49.54
CA THR A 141 -18.40 -73.03 48.72
C THR A 141 -18.66 -71.58 48.41
N THR A 142 -17.80 -70.70 48.91
CA THR A 142 -17.81 -69.28 48.55
C THR A 142 -16.69 -69.05 47.54
N THR A 143 -17.05 -68.58 46.36
CA THR A 143 -16.08 -68.15 45.34
C THR A 143 -16.20 -66.64 45.17
N THR A 144 -15.12 -65.92 45.45
CA THR A 144 -15.00 -64.50 45.15
C THR A 144 -14.06 -64.32 43.98
N THR A 145 -14.57 -63.73 42.90
CA THR A 145 -13.78 -63.33 41.74
C THR A 145 -13.71 -61.82 41.69
N THR A 146 -12.49 -61.29 41.74
CA THR A 146 -12.23 -59.86 41.54
C THR A 146 -11.54 -59.69 40.20
N THR A 147 -12.15 -58.91 39.31
CA THR A 147 -11.54 -58.51 38.04
C THR A 147 -11.33 -57.01 38.05
N THR A 148 -10.08 -56.59 37.86
CA THR A 148 -9.73 -55.19 37.64
C THR A 148 -9.31 -55.02 36.19
N THR A 149 -10.00 -54.12 35.49
CA THR A 149 -9.64 -53.68 34.14
C THR A 149 -9.17 -52.25 34.21
N THR A 150 -7.95 -52.01 33.76
CA THR A 150 -7.37 -50.68 33.66
C THR A 150 -7.24 -50.32 32.19
N THR A 151 -7.84 -49.20 31.81
CA THR A 151 -7.72 -48.62 30.46
C THR A 151 -7.06 -47.26 30.58
N THR A 152 -5.93 -47.08 29.88
CA THR A 152 -5.26 -45.78 29.77
C THR A 152 -5.42 -45.28 28.34
N THR A 153 -5.99 -44.09 28.19
CA THR A 153 -6.10 -43.38 26.91
C THR A 153 -5.24 -42.12 26.96
N THR A 154 -4.33 -41.99 26.00
CA THR A 154 -3.50 -40.79 25.84
C THR A 154 -3.87 -40.12 24.53
N THR A 155 -4.33 -38.87 24.61
CA THR A 155 -4.62 -38.01 23.46
C THR A 155 -3.62 -36.87 23.43
N SER A 156 -2.88 -36.74 22.33
CA SER A 156 -1.94 -35.64 22.12
C SER A 156 -2.36 -34.81 20.90
N THR A 157 -2.58 -33.52 21.13
CA THR A 157 -2.92 -32.54 20.09
C THR A 157 -1.76 -31.56 19.96
N THR A 158 -1.17 -31.46 18.78
CA THR A 158 -0.12 -30.48 18.46
C THR A 158 -0.65 -29.47 17.46
N THR A 159 -0.60 -28.19 17.82
CA THR A 159 -0.93 -27.06 16.93
C THR A 159 0.34 -26.26 16.66
N THR A 160 0.68 -26.09 15.39
CA THR A 160 1.80 -25.26 14.96
C THR A 160 1.27 -24.07 14.17
N THR A 161 1.59 -22.86 14.63
CA THR A 161 1.28 -21.60 13.94
C THR A 161 2.60 -20.97 13.50
N THR A 162 2.77 -20.74 12.21
CA THR A 162 3.89 -19.96 11.68
C THR A 162 3.39 -18.63 11.16
N GLN A 163 3.96 -17.55 11.67
CA GLN A 163 3.73 -16.18 11.22
C GLN A 163 5.01 -15.65 10.61
N THR A 164 4.95 -15.19 9.36
CA THR A 164 6.06 -14.51 8.71
C THR A 164 5.68 -13.05 8.49
N THR A 165 6.48 -12.15 9.04
CA THR A 165 6.36 -10.71 8.90
C THR A 165 7.55 -10.23 8.07
N ILE A 166 7.27 -9.62 6.92
CA ILE A 166 8.28 -8.99 6.08
C ILE A 166 8.13 -7.48 6.24
N THR A 167 9.17 -6.84 6.77
CA THR A 167 9.24 -5.40 6.95
C THR A 167 10.25 -4.84 5.96
N PHE A 168 9.77 -3.96 5.08
CA PHE A 168 10.61 -3.14 4.23
C PHE A 168 10.81 -1.81 4.94
N THR A 169 12.04 -1.51 5.35
CA THR A 169 12.42 -0.17 5.79
C THR A 169 13.10 0.53 4.62
N PRO A 170 12.37 1.36 3.88
CA PRO A 170 12.98 2.21 2.88
C PRO A 170 13.87 3.23 3.58
N VAL A 171 15.08 3.38 3.08
CA VAL A 171 15.97 4.45 3.51
C VAL A 171 15.54 5.70 2.76
N GLY A 172 14.58 6.42 3.33
CA GLY A 172 14.25 7.80 3.00
C GLY A 172 13.62 8.04 1.63
N ILE A 173 12.68 8.98 1.64
CA ILE A 173 12.49 9.97 0.59
C ILE A 173 13.88 10.28 0.00
N TYR A 174 14.08 10.19 -1.32
CA TYR A 174 15.14 10.98 -1.91
C TYR A 174 14.81 12.42 -1.54
N ALA A 175 15.44 12.91 -0.49
CA ALA A 175 15.45 14.32 -0.19
C ALA A 175 16.21 14.91 -1.37
N LEU A 176 15.47 15.35 -2.39
CA LEU A 176 16.08 15.92 -3.57
C LEU A 176 16.57 17.31 -3.13
N ASN A 177 17.77 17.33 -2.57
CA ASN A 177 18.46 18.53 -2.15
C ASN A 177 19.23 19.02 -3.37
N ILE A 178 18.57 19.78 -4.22
CA ILE A 178 19.20 20.37 -5.40
C ILE A 178 20.17 21.45 -4.89
N PRO A 179 21.49 21.36 -5.20
CA PRO A 179 22.43 22.38 -4.82
C PRO A 179 21.96 23.76 -5.26
N THR A 180 22.16 24.79 -4.44
CA THR A 180 21.59 26.13 -4.65
C THR A 180 21.98 26.73 -6.00
N CYS A 181 23.21 26.45 -6.43
CA CYS A 181 23.83 26.87 -7.67
C CYS A 181 23.73 25.84 -8.82
N ALA A 182 23.02 24.73 -8.63
CA ALA A 182 22.73 23.81 -9.74
C ALA A 182 21.86 24.50 -10.78
N THR A 183 22.11 24.17 -12.05
CA THR A 183 21.38 24.69 -13.20
C THR A 183 20.85 23.53 -14.04
N TRP A 184 20.16 23.82 -15.14
CA TRP A 184 19.73 22.82 -16.11
C TRP A 184 20.24 23.18 -17.49
N ASN A 185 20.43 22.16 -18.31
CA ASN A 185 20.66 22.36 -19.74
C ASN A 185 19.60 23.29 -20.31
N GLN A 186 20.00 24.28 -21.10
CA GLN A 186 19.06 25.20 -21.74
C GLN A 186 18.38 24.59 -22.97
N THR A 187 18.95 23.51 -23.51
CA THR A 187 18.38 22.69 -24.57
C THR A 187 17.92 21.37 -23.97
N GLY A 188 16.63 21.07 -24.09
CA GLY A 188 16.05 19.82 -23.62
C GLY A 188 16.15 18.69 -24.64
N ALA A 189 15.78 17.48 -24.22
CA ALA A 189 15.59 16.31 -25.07
C ALA A 189 14.10 15.95 -25.15
N LYS A 190 13.61 15.63 -26.34
CA LYS A 190 12.25 15.10 -26.50
C LYS A 190 12.19 13.67 -26.00
N MET A 191 11.29 13.39 -25.06
CA MET A 191 11.13 12.05 -24.47
C MET A 191 9.92 11.29 -25.02
N ALA A 192 8.84 11.99 -25.39
CA ALA A 192 7.64 11.37 -25.95
C ALA A 192 6.85 12.37 -26.81
N GLY A 193 6.02 11.85 -27.71
CA GLY A 193 5.14 12.65 -28.58
C GLY A 193 5.86 13.28 -29.77
N ASN A 194 5.35 14.44 -30.17
CA ASN A 194 5.44 14.88 -31.56
C ASN A 194 6.67 15.77 -31.80
N VAL A 195 6.97 16.00 -33.07
CA VAL A 195 7.96 17.00 -33.51
C VAL A 195 7.23 18.17 -34.15
N ASN A 196 7.77 19.38 -34.01
CA ASN A 196 7.24 20.59 -34.64
C ASN A 196 5.78 20.95 -34.29
N GLY A 197 5.26 20.47 -33.17
CA GLY A 197 3.91 20.84 -32.69
C GLY A 197 2.77 20.23 -33.49
N THR A 198 2.98 19.15 -34.25
CA THR A 198 1.88 18.44 -34.91
C THR A 198 1.02 17.69 -33.88
N LEU A 199 -0.25 17.48 -34.16
CA LEU A 199 -1.14 16.59 -33.39
C LEU A 199 -1.00 15.14 -33.89
N GLY A 200 -1.32 14.14 -33.04
CA GLY A 200 -1.42 12.75 -33.49
C GLY A 200 -2.10 11.82 -32.49
N SER A 201 -2.72 10.76 -33.02
CA SER A 201 -3.50 9.77 -32.26
C SER A 201 -2.81 8.40 -32.12
N ASP A 202 -1.77 8.13 -32.91
CA ASP A 202 -1.01 6.88 -32.81
C ASP A 202 -0.23 6.82 -31.50
N LEU A 203 0.22 5.63 -31.10
CA LEU A 203 0.94 5.45 -29.83
C LEU A 203 2.34 6.07 -29.81
N GLY A 204 2.90 6.49 -30.95
CA GLY A 204 4.13 7.29 -31.01
C GLY A 204 3.89 8.80 -30.91
N SER A 205 2.62 9.22 -30.88
CA SER A 205 2.20 10.61 -30.88
C SER A 205 1.35 10.93 -29.64
N LEU A 206 1.29 12.21 -29.30
CA LEU A 206 0.44 12.76 -28.25
C LEU A 206 -0.45 13.87 -28.83
N SER A 207 -1.54 14.17 -28.13
CA SER A 207 -2.49 15.21 -28.44
C SER A 207 -2.84 15.95 -27.14
N SER A 208 -2.28 17.15 -27.00
CA SER A 208 -2.36 17.99 -25.81
C SER A 208 -2.05 17.24 -24.49
N PRO A 209 -0.84 16.67 -24.31
CA PRO A 209 -0.49 16.03 -23.04
C PRO A 209 -0.50 17.05 -21.91
N VAL A 210 -1.19 16.75 -20.81
CA VAL A 210 -1.44 17.74 -19.74
C VAL A 210 -0.78 17.40 -18.41
N SER A 211 -0.55 16.11 -18.11
CA SER A 211 0.07 15.66 -16.86
C SER A 211 1.05 14.53 -17.13
N ILE A 212 2.09 14.47 -16.31
CA ILE A 212 3.10 13.42 -16.36
C ILE A 212 3.41 12.91 -14.96
N PHE A 213 3.66 11.61 -14.89
CA PHE A 213 4.31 10.96 -13.77
C PHE A 213 5.59 10.26 -14.26
N VAL A 214 6.69 10.41 -13.53
CA VAL A 214 8.00 9.84 -13.89
C VAL A 214 8.43 8.91 -12.78
N ASP A 215 8.53 7.61 -13.07
CA ASP A 215 8.86 6.62 -12.04
C ASP A 215 10.39 6.49 -11.81
N ASN A 216 10.80 5.71 -10.81
CA ASN A 216 12.23 5.59 -10.43
C ASN A 216 13.09 4.89 -11.49
N ASP A 217 12.47 4.19 -12.44
CA ASP A 217 13.11 3.58 -13.60
C ASP A 217 13.06 4.52 -14.82
N GLU A 218 12.73 5.81 -14.60
CA GLU A 218 12.52 6.84 -15.63
C GLU A 218 11.40 6.51 -16.63
N VAL A 219 10.45 5.65 -16.26
CA VAL A 219 9.27 5.39 -17.09
C VAL A 219 8.27 6.52 -16.93
N LEU A 220 7.78 7.05 -18.05
CA LEU A 220 6.79 8.12 -18.08
C LEU A 220 5.39 7.55 -18.18
N TYR A 221 4.45 8.09 -17.41
CA TYR A 221 3.01 7.88 -17.56
C TYR A 221 2.39 9.22 -17.89
N ILE A 222 1.75 9.32 -19.05
CA ILE A 222 1.36 10.58 -19.65
C ILE A 222 -0.16 10.59 -19.83
N ALA A 223 -0.81 11.63 -19.31
CA ALA A 223 -2.19 11.92 -19.60
C ALA A 223 -2.31 12.62 -20.96
N ASP A 224 -2.66 11.82 -21.98
CA ASP A 224 -2.82 12.23 -23.36
C ASP A 224 -4.27 12.70 -23.57
N ARG A 225 -4.55 13.93 -23.12
CA ARG A 225 -5.89 14.47 -22.85
C ARG A 225 -6.85 14.31 -24.02
N ASP A 226 -6.45 14.80 -25.19
CA ASP A 226 -7.36 14.88 -26.33
C ASP A 226 -7.53 13.52 -27.01
N ASN A 227 -6.62 12.57 -26.74
CA ASN A 227 -6.76 11.16 -27.07
C ASN A 227 -7.43 10.34 -25.95
N ASN A 228 -7.91 10.96 -24.86
CA ASN A 228 -8.67 10.29 -23.79
C ASN A 228 -8.03 9.00 -23.24
N ARG A 229 -6.70 9.03 -23.03
CA ARG A 229 -5.94 7.84 -22.64
C ARG A 229 -4.75 8.19 -21.75
N ILE A 230 -4.26 7.20 -21.03
CA ILE A 230 -2.96 7.22 -20.37
C ILE A 230 -2.00 6.32 -21.16
N THR A 231 -0.84 6.87 -21.53
CA THR A 231 0.22 6.13 -22.21
C THR A 231 1.47 6.04 -21.35
N LYS A 232 2.13 4.88 -21.39
CA LYS A 232 3.38 4.59 -20.70
C LYS A 232 4.54 4.57 -21.69
N TYR A 233 5.62 5.30 -21.39
CA TYR A 233 6.85 5.33 -22.19
C TYR A 233 8.04 4.90 -21.32
N PRO A 234 8.53 3.67 -21.47
CA PRO A 234 9.82 3.27 -20.90
C PRO A 234 10.98 4.14 -21.43
N PRO A 235 12.13 4.17 -20.73
CA PRO A 235 13.30 4.91 -21.20
C PRO A 235 13.66 4.57 -22.64
N ASN A 236 13.92 5.61 -23.44
CA ASN A 236 14.26 5.53 -24.88
C ASN A 236 13.16 4.97 -25.79
N ALA A 237 11.94 4.74 -25.29
CA ALA A 237 10.83 4.30 -26.13
C ALA A 237 10.40 5.42 -27.09
N THR A 238 10.26 5.08 -28.38
CA THR A 238 9.71 5.99 -29.39
C THR A 238 8.20 5.82 -29.57
N VAL A 239 7.64 4.72 -29.07
CA VAL A 239 6.21 4.38 -29.11
C VAL A 239 5.76 4.03 -27.69
N GLY A 240 4.66 4.63 -27.27
CA GLY A 240 4.04 4.41 -25.98
C GLY A 240 3.25 3.10 -25.91
N ILE A 241 2.91 2.72 -24.70
CA ILE A 241 2.06 1.57 -24.37
C ILE A 241 0.76 2.12 -23.78
N LEU A 242 -0.38 1.72 -24.32
CA LEU A 242 -1.68 2.07 -23.74
C LEU A 242 -1.86 1.36 -22.39
N VAL A 243 -2.13 2.12 -21.32
CA VAL A 243 -2.26 1.56 -19.97
C VAL A 243 -3.56 1.92 -19.25
N ALA A 244 -4.29 2.94 -19.70
CA ALA A 244 -5.66 3.24 -19.24
C ALA A 244 -6.41 4.07 -20.29
N GLY A 245 -7.74 3.90 -20.35
CA GLY A 245 -8.55 4.39 -21.47
C GLY A 245 -8.25 3.63 -22.76
N ASN A 246 -9.05 3.84 -23.80
CA ASN A 246 -8.87 3.14 -25.09
C ASN A 246 -8.74 4.08 -26.30
N GLY A 247 -8.59 5.38 -26.08
CA GLY A 247 -8.59 6.37 -27.16
C GLY A 247 -9.95 7.04 -27.40
N THR A 248 -11.03 6.47 -26.87
CA THR A 248 -12.41 6.94 -27.09
C THR A 248 -12.96 7.60 -25.84
N ALA A 249 -13.53 8.80 -26.01
CA ALA A 249 -14.23 9.50 -24.93
C ALA A 249 -15.47 8.72 -24.48
N GLY A 250 -15.62 8.49 -23.18
CA GLY A 250 -16.82 7.86 -22.62
C GLY A 250 -16.77 7.73 -21.10
N ASN A 251 -17.87 7.26 -20.50
CA ASN A 251 -18.05 7.12 -19.05
C ASN A 251 -18.04 5.67 -18.55
N ASP A 252 -17.94 4.69 -19.45
CA ASP A 252 -17.72 3.29 -19.08
C ASP A 252 -16.44 3.17 -18.22
N PRO A 253 -16.35 2.21 -17.28
CA PRO A 253 -15.15 2.04 -16.45
C PRO A 253 -13.85 1.80 -17.24
N SER A 254 -13.92 1.33 -18.48
CA SER A 254 -12.77 1.17 -19.39
C SER A 254 -12.46 2.40 -20.24
N LEU A 255 -13.36 3.38 -20.26
CA LEU A 255 -13.24 4.63 -21.02
C LEU A 255 -12.86 5.80 -20.10
N LEU A 256 -12.28 6.83 -20.70
CA LEU A 256 -11.94 8.08 -20.04
C LEU A 256 -12.45 9.24 -20.89
N ASN A 257 -12.60 10.43 -20.32
CA ASN A 257 -13.03 11.63 -21.04
C ASN A 257 -12.33 12.86 -20.46
N GLY A 258 -11.49 13.51 -21.28
CA GLY A 258 -10.77 14.71 -20.89
C GLY A 258 -9.86 14.50 -19.69
N VAL A 259 -9.06 13.43 -19.74
CA VAL A 259 -8.11 13.07 -18.66
C VAL A 259 -7.18 14.22 -18.34
N LYS A 260 -6.89 14.41 -17.05
CA LYS A 260 -5.91 15.41 -16.60
C LYS A 260 -4.86 14.80 -15.70
N GLY A 261 -4.91 15.02 -14.39
CA GLY A 261 -3.91 14.51 -13.47
C GLY A 261 -3.75 12.99 -13.54
N VAL A 262 -2.49 12.52 -13.56
CA VAL A 262 -2.14 11.11 -13.50
C VAL A 262 -1.10 10.88 -12.40
N ALA A 263 -1.30 9.85 -11.59
CA ALA A 263 -0.35 9.40 -10.59
C ALA A 263 -0.33 7.88 -10.53
N ILE A 264 0.74 7.29 -10.01
CA ILE A 264 0.86 5.85 -9.81
C ILE A 264 1.00 5.58 -8.32
N ASP A 265 0.17 4.69 -7.78
CA ASP A 265 0.19 4.31 -6.37
C ASP A 265 1.32 3.33 -6.05
N GLN A 266 1.56 3.08 -4.75
CA GLN A 266 2.65 2.21 -4.29
C GLN A 266 2.54 0.76 -4.79
N TYR A 267 1.38 0.37 -5.31
CA TYR A 267 1.13 -0.97 -5.84
C TYR A 267 1.26 -1.01 -7.37
N GLY A 268 1.64 0.10 -8.01
CA GLY A 268 1.74 0.23 -9.46
C GLY A 268 0.39 0.46 -10.16
N SER A 269 -0.65 0.84 -9.42
CA SER A 269 -1.96 1.17 -9.99
C SER A 269 -1.97 2.61 -10.51
N ILE A 270 -2.61 2.83 -11.65
CA ILE A 270 -2.72 4.16 -12.24
C ILE A 270 -3.97 4.84 -11.68
N ILE A 271 -3.79 6.02 -11.09
CA ILE A 271 -4.86 6.89 -10.61
C ILE A 271 -4.99 8.06 -11.58
N VAL A 272 -6.20 8.31 -12.05
CA VAL A 272 -6.49 9.30 -13.09
C VAL A 272 -7.63 10.21 -12.64
N ALA A 273 -7.43 11.52 -12.80
CA ALA A 273 -8.52 12.48 -12.81
C ALA A 273 -9.23 12.41 -14.17
N ASP A 274 -10.38 11.74 -14.20
CA ASP A 274 -11.25 11.61 -15.37
C ASP A 274 -12.20 12.81 -15.42
N SER A 275 -11.63 13.97 -15.74
CA SER A 275 -12.17 15.27 -15.34
C SER A 275 -13.50 15.63 -15.99
N ASN A 276 -13.76 15.24 -17.25
CA ASN A 276 -15.06 15.51 -17.86
C ASN A 276 -16.16 14.53 -17.42
N ASN A 277 -15.77 13.41 -16.80
CA ASN A 277 -16.70 12.50 -16.14
C ASN A 277 -16.83 12.78 -14.64
N TYR A 278 -16.15 13.81 -14.13
CA TYR A 278 -16.20 14.24 -12.72
C TYR A 278 -15.94 13.10 -11.73
N ARG A 279 -14.96 12.24 -12.04
CA ARG A 279 -14.59 11.08 -11.21
C ARG A 279 -13.09 10.83 -11.15
N ILE A 280 -12.66 10.16 -10.09
CA ILE A 280 -11.29 9.64 -9.93
C ILE A 280 -11.33 8.15 -10.23
N GLN A 281 -10.56 7.71 -11.23
CA GLN A 281 -10.47 6.31 -11.63
C GLN A 281 -9.14 5.69 -11.17
N LYS A 282 -9.19 4.43 -10.73
CA LYS A 282 -8.02 3.60 -10.44
C LYS A 282 -7.96 2.39 -11.36
N PHE A 283 -6.91 2.26 -12.14
CA PHE A 283 -6.63 1.09 -12.97
C PHE A 283 -5.56 0.25 -12.29
N LEU A 284 -5.90 -0.98 -11.90
CA LEU A 284 -4.91 -1.93 -11.41
C LEU A 284 -3.91 -2.26 -12.52
N ILE A 285 -2.71 -2.69 -12.13
CA ILE A 285 -1.68 -3.10 -13.09
C ILE A 285 -2.23 -4.12 -14.10
N ASN A 286 -2.05 -3.83 -15.40
CA ASN A 286 -2.56 -4.60 -16.53
C ASN A 286 -4.10 -4.70 -16.64
N SER A 287 -4.86 -3.95 -15.83
CA SER A 287 -6.31 -3.84 -15.98
C SER A 287 -6.66 -2.76 -16.99
N THR A 288 -7.53 -3.09 -17.94
CA THR A 288 -8.17 -2.09 -18.83
C THR A 288 -9.45 -1.53 -18.27
N VAL A 289 -9.93 -2.07 -17.14
CA VAL A 289 -11.15 -1.64 -16.45
C VAL A 289 -10.75 -0.88 -15.19
N GLY A 290 -11.24 0.34 -15.06
CA GLY A 290 -11.01 1.20 -13.91
C GLY A 290 -12.02 0.96 -12.78
N ILE A 291 -11.61 1.29 -11.56
CA ILE A 291 -12.42 1.31 -10.35
C ILE A 291 -12.65 2.77 -9.98
N THR A 292 -13.91 3.19 -9.84
CA THR A 292 -14.24 4.54 -9.37
C THR A 292 -13.88 4.66 -7.89
N LEU A 293 -12.96 5.58 -7.56
CA LEU A 293 -12.61 5.89 -6.17
C LEU A 293 -13.51 6.97 -5.58
N ALA A 294 -13.85 7.97 -6.38
CA ALA A 294 -14.77 9.05 -6.04
C ALA A 294 -15.45 9.58 -7.30
N SER A 295 -16.68 10.07 -7.17
CA SER A 295 -17.43 10.70 -8.26
C SER A 295 -18.27 11.86 -7.73
N ASN A 296 -18.63 12.78 -8.62
CA ASN A 296 -19.50 13.91 -8.28
C ASN A 296 -20.79 13.43 -7.59
N SER A 297 -21.03 13.97 -6.39
CA SER A 297 -22.15 13.65 -5.51
C SER A 297 -22.31 14.76 -4.47
N SER A 298 -23.37 14.70 -3.65
CA SER A 298 -23.58 15.67 -2.58
C SER A 298 -22.47 15.65 -1.51
N ILE A 299 -21.83 14.51 -1.29
CA ILE A 299 -20.72 14.37 -0.33
C ILE A 299 -19.36 14.65 -0.96
N ASN A 300 -19.23 14.47 -2.28
CA ASN A 300 -18.02 14.75 -3.05
C ASN A 300 -18.40 15.61 -4.26
N PRO A 301 -18.58 16.93 -4.10
CA PRO A 301 -19.03 17.80 -5.19
C PRO A 301 -17.91 18.03 -6.21
N LEU A 302 -17.41 16.96 -6.85
CA LEU A 302 -16.31 17.01 -7.81
C LEU A 302 -16.73 17.73 -9.09
N GLY A 303 -16.03 18.81 -9.41
CA GLY A 303 -16.07 19.53 -10.67
C GLY A 303 -14.89 19.17 -11.58
N GLN A 304 -14.49 20.10 -12.44
CA GLN A 304 -13.34 19.94 -13.33
C GLN A 304 -12.01 19.89 -12.57
N MET A 305 -11.62 18.68 -12.18
CA MET A 305 -10.31 18.40 -11.62
C MET A 305 -9.22 18.78 -12.64
N ARG A 306 -8.27 19.65 -12.28
CA ARG A 306 -7.16 20.09 -13.15
C ARG A 306 -5.87 19.33 -12.94
N ASP A 307 -5.63 18.92 -11.70
CA ASP A 307 -4.43 18.21 -11.32
C ASP A 307 -4.73 17.16 -10.24
N LEU A 308 -3.87 16.13 -10.18
CA LEU A 308 -3.94 15.03 -9.24
C LEU A 308 -2.52 14.67 -8.80
N HIS A 309 -2.30 14.69 -7.50
CA HIS A 309 -1.07 14.23 -6.86
C HIS A 309 -1.39 13.19 -5.78
N ILE A 310 -0.45 12.31 -5.46
CA ILE A 310 -0.60 11.38 -4.33
C ILE A 310 0.61 11.41 -3.42
N ASP A 311 0.40 11.22 -2.12
CA ASP A 311 1.48 11.12 -1.14
C ASP A 311 1.91 9.67 -0.84
N VAL A 312 2.85 9.57 0.10
CA VAL A 312 3.46 8.32 0.61
C VAL A 312 2.46 7.32 1.17
N ASN A 313 1.29 7.81 1.58
CA ASN A 313 0.22 7.05 2.20
C ASN A 313 -0.92 6.76 1.20
N ASN A 314 -0.71 7.06 -0.09
CA ASN A 314 -1.72 7.04 -1.16
C ASN A 314 -2.90 7.98 -0.90
N ASN A 315 -2.72 9.04 -0.12
CA ASN A 315 -3.72 10.09 -0.08
C ASN A 315 -3.72 10.82 -1.43
N ILE A 316 -4.90 11.05 -1.99
CA ILE A 316 -5.08 11.68 -3.30
C ILE A 316 -5.43 13.15 -3.10
N TYR A 317 -4.62 14.02 -3.68
CA TYR A 317 -4.78 15.48 -3.65
C TYR A 317 -5.26 15.93 -5.02
N ILE A 318 -6.41 16.60 -5.02
CA ILE A 318 -7.11 17.03 -6.23
C ILE A 318 -7.23 18.53 -6.21
N THR A 319 -6.86 19.17 -7.31
CA THR A 319 -7.26 20.56 -7.57
C THR A 319 -8.54 20.55 -8.39
N ASP A 320 -9.62 21.09 -7.84
CA ASP A 320 -10.89 21.27 -8.51
C ASP A 320 -11.13 22.76 -8.79
N SER A 321 -10.99 23.15 -10.05
CA SER A 321 -11.07 24.57 -10.43
C SER A 321 -12.49 25.09 -10.57
N ASP A 322 -13.48 24.23 -10.79
CA ASP A 322 -14.87 24.71 -10.85
C ASP A 322 -15.33 25.13 -9.45
N ASN A 323 -14.88 24.40 -8.44
CA ASN A 323 -15.17 24.70 -7.04
C ASN A 323 -14.10 25.55 -6.35
N ASN A 324 -12.98 25.85 -7.02
CA ASN A 324 -11.84 26.59 -6.48
C ASN A 324 -11.28 26.00 -5.18
N VAL A 325 -11.19 24.67 -5.10
CA VAL A 325 -10.72 23.95 -3.91
C VAL A 325 -9.56 23.01 -4.22
N ILE A 326 -8.72 22.78 -3.21
CA ILE A 326 -7.85 21.62 -3.16
C ILE A 326 -8.42 20.68 -2.12
N SER A 327 -8.66 19.43 -2.50
CA SER A 327 -9.25 18.42 -1.62
C SER A 327 -8.32 17.21 -1.49
N LYS A 328 -8.33 16.58 -0.31
CA LYS A 328 -7.59 15.36 0.03
C LYS A 328 -8.55 14.20 0.25
N TYR A 329 -8.32 13.10 -0.46
CA TYR A 329 -9.03 11.84 -0.29
C TYR A 329 -8.07 10.83 0.33
N ILE A 330 -8.38 10.39 1.55
CA ILE A 330 -7.65 9.32 2.22
C ILE A 330 -8.12 7.99 1.61
N PRO A 331 -7.24 6.99 1.41
CA PRO A 331 -7.67 5.67 0.95
C PRO A 331 -8.85 5.14 1.77
N TYR A 332 -9.86 4.62 1.06
CA TYR A 332 -11.11 4.07 1.62
C TYR A 332 -12.03 5.08 2.32
N ALA A 333 -11.69 6.38 2.33
CA ALA A 333 -12.61 7.41 2.79
C ALA A 333 -13.76 7.56 1.79
N SER A 334 -14.98 7.72 2.30
CA SER A 334 -16.16 8.00 1.50
C SER A 334 -16.25 9.46 1.04
N GLN A 335 -15.49 10.36 1.67
CA GLN A 335 -15.52 11.79 1.42
C GLN A 335 -14.11 12.41 1.44
N GLY A 336 -13.89 13.39 0.55
CA GLY A 336 -12.68 14.22 0.55
C GLY A 336 -12.74 15.36 1.58
N VAL A 337 -11.59 15.75 2.10
CA VAL A 337 -11.43 16.89 3.01
C VAL A 337 -10.85 18.08 2.25
N VAL A 338 -11.48 19.24 2.33
CA VAL A 338 -10.96 20.48 1.73
C VAL A 338 -9.74 20.95 2.52
N LEU A 339 -8.65 21.25 1.80
CA LEU A 339 -7.40 21.76 2.35
C LEU A 339 -7.19 23.25 2.11
N ALA A 340 -7.73 23.80 1.02
CA ALA A 340 -7.57 25.19 0.64
C ALA A 340 -8.69 25.64 -0.32
N GLY A 341 -8.98 26.95 -0.32
CA GLY A 341 -9.94 27.58 -1.19
C GLY A 341 -11.41 27.34 -0.79
N GLY A 342 -12.29 27.37 -1.78
CA GLY A 342 -13.74 27.23 -1.61
C GLY A 342 -14.52 28.42 -2.15
N SER A 343 -15.81 28.43 -1.83
CA SER A 343 -16.73 29.48 -2.22
C SER A 343 -16.79 30.61 -1.18
N PRO A 344 -16.78 31.89 -1.59
CA PRO A 344 -16.62 32.36 -2.97
C PRO A 344 -15.16 32.33 -3.43
N ALA A 345 -14.95 32.18 -4.74
CA ALA A 345 -13.66 32.41 -5.37
C ALA A 345 -13.16 33.84 -5.12
N GLY A 346 -11.85 34.03 -5.04
CA GLY A 346 -11.26 35.34 -4.74
C GLY A 346 -9.75 35.29 -4.54
N SER A 347 -9.21 36.39 -4.00
CA SER A 347 -7.77 36.61 -3.86
C SER A 347 -7.30 36.77 -2.41
N ALA A 348 -8.19 36.60 -1.42
CA ALA A 348 -7.79 36.53 -0.02
C ALA A 348 -6.86 35.32 0.24
N ALA A 349 -6.18 35.29 1.39
CA ALA A 349 -5.24 34.22 1.75
C ALA A 349 -5.92 32.83 1.82
N ASN A 350 -7.21 32.79 2.13
CA ASN A 350 -8.02 31.57 2.19
C ASN A 350 -8.88 31.32 0.94
N GLN A 351 -8.74 32.16 -0.09
CA GLN A 351 -9.50 32.05 -1.34
C GLN A 351 -8.57 31.73 -2.51
N LEU A 352 -9.14 31.05 -3.51
CA LEU A 352 -8.48 30.72 -4.76
C LEU A 352 -9.36 31.17 -5.93
N SER A 353 -8.74 31.35 -7.09
CA SER A 353 -9.37 31.68 -8.36
C SER A 353 -8.78 30.79 -9.46
N THR A 354 -9.60 29.89 -9.98
CA THR A 354 -9.26 28.88 -10.99
C THR A 354 -7.96 28.12 -10.69
N PRO A 355 -7.75 27.61 -9.46
CA PRO A 355 -6.48 26.96 -9.09
C PRO A 355 -6.17 25.78 -10.01
N PHE A 356 -4.89 25.51 -10.27
CA PHE A 356 -4.48 24.51 -11.26
C PHE A 356 -3.66 23.37 -10.65
N GLY A 357 -2.36 23.55 -10.49
CA GLY A 357 -1.45 22.53 -9.95
C GLY A 357 -1.42 22.54 -8.43
N ASN A 358 -1.22 21.37 -7.84
CA ASN A 358 -0.93 21.25 -6.41
C ASN A 358 0.30 20.37 -6.17
N PHE A 359 1.02 20.67 -5.08
CA PHE A 359 2.14 19.86 -4.62
C PHE A 359 2.09 19.74 -3.10
N ILE A 360 2.28 18.54 -2.58
CA ILE A 360 2.44 18.30 -1.14
C ILE A 360 3.88 17.89 -0.87
N ASP A 361 4.57 18.60 0.02
CA ASP A 361 5.91 18.20 0.43
C ASP A 361 5.88 17.08 1.49
N ALA A 362 7.06 16.55 1.81
CA ALA A 362 7.24 15.50 2.82
C ALA A 362 6.74 15.89 4.22
N ASN A 363 6.64 17.18 4.51
CA ASN A 363 6.16 17.71 5.79
C ASN A 363 4.64 17.92 5.80
N GLY A 364 3.94 17.59 4.70
CA GLY A 364 2.51 17.83 4.55
C GLY A 364 2.17 19.29 4.27
N THR A 365 3.12 20.10 3.80
CA THR A 365 2.84 21.46 3.34
C THR A 365 2.28 21.42 1.93
N LEU A 366 1.12 22.06 1.73
CA LEU A 366 0.49 22.18 0.43
C LEU A 366 0.95 23.46 -0.28
N TYR A 367 1.31 23.34 -1.56
CA TYR A 367 1.58 24.45 -2.47
C TYR A 367 0.55 24.42 -3.60
N VAL A 368 0.02 25.59 -3.96
CA VAL A 368 -1.08 25.72 -4.92
C VAL A 368 -0.75 26.77 -5.97
N ALA A 369 -0.88 26.39 -7.24
CA ALA A 369 -0.93 27.32 -8.37
C ALA A 369 -2.30 27.96 -8.40
N ASP A 370 -2.38 29.21 -7.97
CA ASP A 370 -3.60 30.00 -8.00
C ASP A 370 -3.61 30.81 -9.31
N ASP A 371 -3.85 30.08 -10.41
CA ASP A 371 -3.69 30.54 -11.80
C ASP A 371 -4.39 31.87 -12.07
N GLY A 372 -5.66 31.99 -11.68
CA GLY A 372 -6.46 33.19 -11.90
C GLY A 372 -5.97 34.42 -11.13
N ASN A 373 -5.15 34.22 -10.10
CA ASN A 373 -4.52 35.27 -9.31
C ASN A 373 -3.01 35.42 -9.60
N ALA A 374 -2.47 34.70 -10.59
CA ALA A 374 -1.07 34.74 -11.01
C ALA A 374 -0.06 34.59 -9.86
N ARG A 375 -0.35 33.69 -8.92
CA ARG A 375 0.47 33.49 -7.70
C ARG A 375 0.59 32.02 -7.31
N VAL A 376 1.52 31.75 -6.40
CA VAL A 376 1.60 30.48 -5.68
C VAL A 376 1.41 30.71 -4.19
N LEU A 377 0.53 29.94 -3.57
CA LEU A 377 0.27 29.96 -2.13
C LEU A 377 0.78 28.69 -1.46
N LYS A 378 1.33 28.85 -0.25
CA LYS A 378 1.77 27.78 0.65
C LYS A 378 0.85 27.69 1.86
N TYR A 379 0.35 26.49 2.16
CA TYR A 379 -0.52 26.17 3.29
C TYR A 379 0.19 25.16 4.20
N LEU A 380 0.39 25.54 5.46
CA LEU A 380 0.85 24.58 6.47
C LEU A 380 -0.27 23.59 6.80
N SER A 381 0.10 22.37 7.21
CA SER A 381 -0.87 21.35 7.59
C SER A 381 -1.89 21.88 8.61
N GLY A 382 -3.18 21.81 8.28
CA GLY A 382 -4.28 22.29 9.11
C GLY A 382 -4.61 23.79 8.97
N SER A 383 -3.82 24.57 8.22
CA SER A 383 -4.13 25.98 7.93
C SER A 383 -4.99 26.12 6.67
N MET A 384 -6.06 26.90 6.78
CA MET A 384 -6.87 27.33 5.63
C MET A 384 -6.40 28.66 5.02
N ASN A 385 -5.42 29.33 5.64
CA ASN A 385 -4.82 30.56 5.12
C ASN A 385 -3.47 30.24 4.47
N GLY A 386 -3.30 30.68 3.23
CA GLY A 386 -2.09 30.54 2.43
C GLY A 386 -1.14 31.71 2.63
N THR A 387 0.16 31.43 2.56
CA THR A 387 1.23 32.43 2.50
C THR A 387 1.68 32.57 1.05
N LEU A 388 1.84 33.80 0.55
CA LEU A 388 2.36 34.06 -0.79
C LEU A 388 3.82 33.63 -0.88
N VAL A 389 4.14 32.78 -1.85
CA VAL A 389 5.51 32.24 -2.05
C VAL A 389 6.06 32.43 -3.46
N ALA A 390 5.23 32.80 -4.45
CA ALA A 390 5.67 33.26 -5.77
C ALA A 390 4.59 34.13 -6.44
N GLY A 391 4.99 34.97 -7.40
CA GLY A 391 4.11 35.96 -8.04
C GLY A 391 3.81 37.15 -7.11
N ILE A 392 4.86 37.84 -6.63
CA ILE A 392 4.84 38.80 -5.51
C ILE A 392 3.80 39.92 -5.70
N THR A 393 3.60 40.37 -6.94
CA THR A 393 2.63 41.44 -7.23
C THR A 393 1.18 40.95 -7.32
N SER A 394 0.96 39.64 -7.38
CA SER A 394 -0.34 39.00 -7.70
C SER A 394 -1.02 39.60 -8.95
N ASN A 395 -0.21 40.13 -9.87
CA ASN A 395 -0.63 40.69 -11.15
C ASN A 395 0.09 39.94 -12.27
N PRO A 396 -0.62 39.47 -13.31
CA PRO A 396 -0.01 38.79 -14.44
C PRO A 396 1.10 39.61 -15.09
N GLY A 397 2.23 38.97 -15.41
CA GLY A 397 3.34 39.61 -16.10
C GLY A 397 4.52 38.68 -16.34
N SER A 398 5.56 39.19 -17.01
CA SER A 398 6.75 38.43 -17.40
C SER A 398 8.03 38.82 -16.63
N ASN A 399 7.95 39.82 -15.75
CA ASN A 399 9.07 40.16 -14.86
C ASN A 399 9.40 39.00 -13.92
N LEU A 400 10.62 39.00 -13.36
CA LEU A 400 11.08 37.95 -12.45
C LEU A 400 10.30 37.87 -11.13
N THR A 401 9.58 38.92 -10.75
CA THR A 401 8.69 38.96 -9.58
C THR A 401 7.23 38.62 -9.91
N GLN A 402 6.93 38.36 -11.19
CA GLN A 402 5.59 38.11 -11.71
C GLN A 402 5.49 36.72 -12.34
N LEU A 403 4.26 36.21 -12.40
CA LEU A 403 3.89 35.01 -13.12
C LEU A 403 2.75 35.37 -14.07
N SER A 404 2.49 34.56 -15.08
CA SER A 404 1.34 34.67 -15.97
C SER A 404 0.81 33.26 -16.25
N GLY A 405 -0.32 32.93 -15.65
CA GLY A 405 -0.89 31.59 -15.67
C GLY A 405 0.05 30.50 -15.14
N PRO A 406 0.43 30.52 -13.84
CA PRO A 406 1.19 29.44 -13.24
C PRO A 406 0.33 28.17 -13.17
N ILE A 407 0.78 27.08 -13.81
CA ILE A 407 -0.05 25.87 -13.95
C ILE A 407 0.41 24.73 -13.03
N SER A 408 1.72 24.49 -12.88
CA SER A 408 2.24 23.37 -12.08
C SER A 408 3.39 23.82 -11.19
N ILE A 409 3.51 23.16 -10.04
CA ILE A 409 4.52 23.39 -9.02
C ILE A 409 5.15 22.06 -8.60
N ILE A 410 6.46 22.05 -8.41
CA ILE A 410 7.16 21.05 -7.61
C ILE A 410 8.11 21.76 -6.65
N VAL A 411 8.33 21.17 -5.47
CA VAL A 411 9.21 21.74 -4.44
C VAL A 411 10.28 20.72 -4.09
N ASP A 412 11.53 21.17 -4.04
CA ASP A 412 12.66 20.33 -3.63
C ASP A 412 12.81 20.32 -2.09
N ASN A 413 13.70 19.48 -1.55
CA ASN A 413 13.84 19.36 -0.10
C ASN A 413 14.57 20.54 0.57
N ASN A 414 15.15 21.46 -0.21
CA ASN A 414 15.63 22.75 0.28
C ASN A 414 14.51 23.81 0.34
N GLY A 415 13.30 23.46 -0.10
CA GLY A 415 12.16 24.37 -0.16
C GLY A 415 12.14 25.27 -1.39
N TYR A 416 12.96 25.00 -2.41
CA TYR A 416 12.91 25.76 -3.65
C TYR A 416 11.74 25.32 -4.51
N ILE A 417 11.05 26.31 -5.07
CA ILE A 417 9.77 26.14 -5.76
C ILE A 417 10.02 26.28 -7.26
N TYR A 418 9.66 25.27 -8.03
CA TYR A 418 9.78 25.24 -9.48
C TYR A 418 8.39 25.32 -10.09
N ILE A 419 8.19 26.28 -11.00
CA ILE A 419 6.86 26.67 -11.48
C ILE A 419 6.84 26.64 -13.01
N ALA A 420 5.84 25.96 -13.58
CA ALA A 420 5.48 26.14 -14.98
C ALA A 420 4.70 27.45 -15.13
N ASP A 421 5.41 28.51 -15.54
CA ASP A 421 4.85 29.83 -15.82
C ASP A 421 4.30 29.83 -17.25
N SER A 422 3.15 29.17 -17.41
CA SER A 422 2.65 28.64 -18.68
C SER A 422 2.32 29.74 -19.69
N GLY A 423 1.70 30.83 -19.23
CA GLY A 423 1.41 32.00 -20.05
C GLY A 423 2.67 32.69 -20.59
N ASN A 424 3.81 32.54 -19.90
CA ASN A 424 5.11 33.03 -20.37
C ASN A 424 5.96 31.94 -21.04
N SER A 425 5.46 30.71 -21.18
CA SER A 425 6.14 29.57 -21.82
C SER A 425 7.55 29.29 -21.27
N ARG A 426 7.72 29.41 -19.95
CA ARG A 426 9.00 29.21 -19.26
C ARG A 426 8.83 28.44 -17.95
N ILE A 427 9.94 27.93 -17.43
CA ILE A 427 9.99 27.35 -16.08
C ILE A 427 10.82 28.26 -15.18
N MET A 428 10.26 28.59 -14.02
CA MET A 428 10.87 29.49 -13.05
C MET A 428 11.24 28.74 -11.77
N LYS A 429 12.26 29.22 -11.06
CA LYS A 429 12.68 28.77 -9.73
C LYS A 429 12.58 29.92 -8.74
N TRP A 430 11.93 29.70 -7.60
CA TRP A 430 11.90 30.61 -6.44
C TRP A 430 12.71 30.02 -5.28
N THR A 431 13.45 30.88 -4.60
CA THR A 431 14.17 30.54 -3.36
C THR A 431 13.24 30.59 -2.15
N THR A 432 13.77 30.27 -0.96
CA THR A 432 13.05 30.39 0.31
C THR A 432 12.89 31.82 0.80
N ASP A 433 13.75 32.74 0.35
CA ASP A 433 13.43 34.18 0.35
C ASP A 433 12.54 34.47 -0.86
N TYR A 434 11.24 34.58 -0.64
CA TYR A 434 10.27 34.82 -1.71
C TYR A 434 10.26 36.27 -2.19
N SER A 435 10.88 37.20 -1.44
CA SER A 435 10.79 38.65 -1.70
C SER A 435 11.65 39.10 -2.87
N VAL A 436 12.70 38.34 -3.22
CA VAL A 436 13.63 38.66 -4.30
C VAL A 436 13.12 38.31 -5.71
N GLY A 437 12.00 37.59 -5.79
CA GLY A 437 11.49 37.05 -7.05
C GLY A 437 12.15 35.73 -7.45
N GLY A 438 11.84 35.29 -8.66
CA GLY A 438 12.32 34.03 -9.21
C GLY A 438 13.43 34.23 -10.23
N VAL A 439 14.07 33.13 -10.59
CA VAL A 439 14.98 33.04 -11.72
C VAL A 439 14.40 32.11 -12.76
N CYS A 440 14.51 32.48 -14.04
CA CYS A 440 14.15 31.57 -15.10
C CYS A 440 15.22 30.49 -15.23
N VAL A 441 14.80 29.22 -15.25
CA VAL A 441 15.72 28.07 -15.31
C VAL A 441 15.65 27.29 -16.62
N MET A 442 14.52 27.33 -17.33
CA MET A 442 14.34 26.69 -18.64
C MET A 442 13.44 27.52 -19.56
N ALA A 443 13.71 27.47 -20.86
CA ALA A 443 12.98 28.20 -21.91
C ALA A 443 12.92 29.72 -21.66
N CYS A 444 14.04 30.29 -21.21
CA CYS A 444 14.16 31.70 -20.81
C CYS A 444 14.30 32.69 -21.97
N THR A 445 14.03 32.25 -23.19
CA THR A 445 14.16 33.04 -24.41
C THR A 445 13.05 34.08 -24.55
N GLY A 446 12.02 34.04 -23.71
CA GLY A 446 10.90 34.98 -23.73
C GLY A 446 9.93 34.78 -24.90
N THR A 447 10.06 33.69 -25.66
CA THR A 447 9.20 33.38 -26.81
C THR A 447 8.77 31.93 -26.78
N SER A 448 7.46 31.72 -27.01
CA SER A 448 6.93 30.38 -27.28
C SER A 448 7.47 29.85 -28.60
N GLY A 449 7.71 28.54 -28.69
CA GLY A 449 8.13 27.90 -29.93
C GLY A 449 8.40 26.41 -29.81
N THR A 450 8.80 25.79 -30.92
CA THR A 450 8.97 24.33 -31.06
C THR A 450 10.42 23.89 -30.92
N ALA A 451 11.39 24.81 -30.84
CA ALA A 451 12.80 24.45 -30.65
C ALA A 451 13.01 23.72 -29.32
N LEU A 452 14.14 23.01 -29.17
CA LEU A 452 14.43 22.22 -27.97
C LEU A 452 14.73 23.09 -26.72
N ASN A 453 15.00 24.38 -26.92
CA ASN A 453 15.17 25.38 -25.87
C ASN A 453 13.93 26.30 -25.71
N GLN A 454 12.81 25.94 -26.34
CA GLN A 454 11.54 26.65 -26.25
C GLN A 454 10.45 25.69 -25.78
N LEU A 455 9.42 26.26 -25.14
CA LEU A 455 8.21 25.57 -24.73
C LEU A 455 7.01 26.34 -25.31
N HIS A 456 5.84 25.71 -25.30
CA HIS A 456 4.57 26.33 -25.61
C HIS A 456 3.50 25.84 -24.64
N GLY A 457 3.16 26.69 -23.67
CA GLY A 457 2.14 26.37 -22.67
C GLY A 457 2.50 25.12 -21.84
N PRO A 458 3.66 25.08 -21.16
CA PRO A 458 4.00 23.97 -20.29
C PRO A 458 2.92 23.78 -19.23
N ARG A 459 2.44 22.54 -19.04
CA ARG A 459 1.32 22.27 -18.12
C ARG A 459 1.70 21.55 -16.85
N ASP A 460 2.74 20.75 -16.87
CA ASP A 460 3.17 19.96 -15.73
C ASP A 460 4.68 19.80 -15.74
N LEU A 461 5.27 19.73 -14.55
CA LEU A 461 6.67 19.41 -14.37
C LEU A 461 6.87 18.39 -13.25
N LYS A 462 7.87 17.52 -13.40
CA LYS A 462 8.26 16.52 -12.40
C LYS A 462 9.77 16.34 -12.38
N PHE A 463 10.31 16.09 -11.19
CA PHE A 463 11.68 15.63 -11.03
C PHE A 463 11.76 14.11 -11.27
N ASP A 464 12.87 13.65 -11.84
CA ASP A 464 13.34 12.29 -11.55
C ASP A 464 14.22 12.26 -10.29
N ARG A 465 14.63 11.07 -9.88
CA ARG A 465 15.50 10.85 -8.71
C ARG A 465 16.87 11.54 -8.79
N TYR A 466 17.29 11.99 -9.98
CA TYR A 466 18.56 12.67 -10.19
C TYR A 466 18.40 14.20 -10.18
N GLY A 467 17.17 14.71 -10.20
CA GLY A 467 16.86 16.14 -10.28
C GLY A 467 16.74 16.68 -11.71
N ASN A 468 16.68 15.81 -12.72
CA ASN A 468 16.31 16.24 -14.06
C ASN A 468 14.82 16.63 -14.07
N ILE A 469 14.46 17.62 -14.87
CA ILE A 469 13.08 18.11 -14.96
C ILE A 469 12.45 17.62 -16.24
N TYR A 470 11.31 16.94 -16.10
CA TYR A 470 10.43 16.58 -17.20
C TYR A 470 9.30 17.61 -17.27
N VAL A 471 8.93 18.03 -18.47
CA VAL A 471 7.89 19.03 -18.71
C VAL A 471 6.90 18.51 -19.75
N THR A 472 5.60 18.62 -19.46
CA THR A 472 4.55 18.45 -20.48
C THR A 472 4.46 19.75 -21.29
N ASP A 473 5.01 19.74 -22.49
CA ASP A 473 5.01 20.87 -23.41
C ASP A 473 3.73 20.83 -24.26
N GLN A 474 2.60 21.14 -23.61
CA GLN A 474 1.25 20.81 -24.08
C GLN A 474 0.99 21.34 -25.50
N GLY A 475 1.30 22.61 -25.76
CA GLY A 475 1.05 23.26 -27.04
C GLY A 475 1.92 22.73 -28.17
N ASN A 476 3.01 22.03 -27.85
CA ASN A 476 3.85 21.34 -28.82
C ASN A 476 3.62 19.82 -28.85
N HIS A 477 2.65 19.31 -28.09
CA HIS A 477 2.23 17.91 -28.06
C HIS A 477 3.38 16.93 -27.76
N ARG A 478 4.25 17.30 -26.82
CA ARG A 478 5.45 16.52 -26.48
C ARG A 478 5.79 16.57 -25.00
N ILE A 479 6.65 15.65 -24.58
CA ILE A 479 7.32 15.69 -23.28
C ILE A 479 8.80 16.05 -23.49
N MET A 480 9.29 17.01 -22.71
CA MET A 480 10.69 17.46 -22.73
C MET A 480 11.39 17.05 -21.43
N LYS A 481 12.66 16.64 -21.50
CA LYS A 481 13.57 16.42 -20.34
C LYS A 481 14.70 17.43 -20.39
N TYR A 482 14.98 18.07 -19.27
CA TYR A 482 16.11 18.96 -19.07
C TYR A 482 17.02 18.36 -18.00
N ASN A 483 18.26 18.06 -18.39
CA ASN A 483 19.20 17.44 -17.47
C ASN A 483 19.76 18.49 -16.51
N ILE A 484 19.88 18.10 -15.23
CA ILE A 484 20.52 18.93 -14.22
C ILE A 484 22.03 18.99 -14.47
N ILE A 485 22.60 20.17 -14.26
CA ILE A 485 24.04 20.43 -14.26
C ILE A 485 24.44 20.72 -12.82
N LEU A 486 25.16 19.78 -12.22
CA LEU A 486 25.69 19.93 -10.87
C LEU A 486 26.97 20.78 -10.90
N PRO A 487 27.20 21.61 -9.88
CA PRO A 487 28.40 22.43 -9.81
C PRO A 487 29.64 21.55 -9.55
N THR A 488 30.79 21.93 -10.12
CA THR A 488 32.07 21.22 -9.91
C THR A 488 32.75 21.58 -8.59
N SER A 489 32.24 22.58 -7.88
CA SER A 489 32.69 23.04 -6.56
C SER A 489 31.48 23.24 -5.64
N PRO A 490 31.66 23.25 -4.30
CA PRO A 490 30.57 23.60 -3.39
C PRO A 490 29.92 24.92 -3.77
N CYS A 491 28.59 24.98 -3.71
CA CYS A 491 27.90 26.24 -3.92
C CYS A 491 28.35 27.26 -2.87
N PRO A 492 28.51 28.54 -3.23
CA PRO A 492 28.76 29.58 -2.24
C PRO A 492 27.67 29.52 -1.17
N SER A 493 28.07 29.54 0.10
CA SER A 493 27.12 29.63 1.21
C SER A 493 26.29 30.89 1.01
N SER A 494 24.96 30.76 1.03
CA SER A 494 24.05 31.89 1.10
C SER A 494 24.41 32.69 2.36
N GLY A 495 25.02 33.86 2.17
CA GLY A 495 25.42 34.77 3.24
C GLY A 495 24.24 35.49 3.87
#